data_AF-A0ABD4UTB8-F1
#
_entry.id   AF-A0ABD4UTB8-F1
#
_cell.length_a   1.000
_cell.length_b   1.000
_cell.length_c   1.000
_cell.angle_alpha   90.00
_cell.angle_beta   90.00
_cell.angle_gamma   90.00
#
_symmetry.space_group_name_H-M   'P 1'
#
loop_
_entity.id
_entity.type
_entity.pdbx_description
1 polymer ?
#
loop_
_entity_poly.entity_id
_entity_poly.type
_entity_poly.pdbx_seq_one_letter_code
_entity_poly.pdbx_strand_id
1 'polypeptide(L)'
;MFLLDWRMPDIDGVAIAREIRARATPGPHPVIVMVTAYERRLLEQHPEQQDLDAVMTKPVTGAALHRLFEQLMDQRPGTRAATPTFVARRLEGVHLLLVDDSEINCEVAQRILEGEGAMVTVAHDGEQAVSTL
;
A
#
# COMPACT_ATOMS: atom_id res chain seq x y z
N MET A 1 -17.06 -3.02 -3.66
CA MET A 1 -15.60 -2.98 -3.86
C MET A 1 -15.08 -4.40 -3.90
N PHE A 2 -14.19 -4.72 -4.82
CA PHE A 2 -13.49 -6.01 -4.94
C PHE A 2 -12.01 -5.81 -4.65
N LEU A 3 -11.46 -6.62 -3.75
CA LEU A 3 -10.03 -6.77 -3.52
C LEU A 3 -9.62 -8.08 -4.20
N LEU A 4 -8.84 -7.99 -5.27
CA LEU A 4 -8.45 -9.15 -6.07
C LEU A 4 -6.95 -9.40 -5.91
N ASP A 5 -6.54 -10.64 -5.65
CA ASP A 5 -5.12 -11.01 -5.72
C ASP A 5 -4.70 -11.10 -7.19
N TRP A 6 -3.52 -10.60 -7.55
CA TRP A 6 -3.02 -10.76 -8.93
C TRP A 6 -2.88 -12.25 -9.24
N ARG A 7 -2.00 -12.96 -8.52
CA ARG A 7 -1.75 -14.37 -8.79
C ARG A 7 -2.58 -15.26 -7.88
N MET A 8 -3.61 -15.86 -8.44
CA MET A 8 -4.28 -17.03 -7.86
C MET A 8 -4.00 -18.26 -8.72
N PRO A 9 -4.04 -19.48 -8.14
CA PRO A 9 -4.09 -20.70 -8.93
C PRO A 9 -5.30 -20.64 -9.88
N ASP A 10 -5.13 -21.15 -11.10
CA ASP A 10 -6.16 -21.30 -12.14
C ASP A 10 -6.67 -20.02 -12.81
N ILE A 11 -6.89 -18.92 -12.09
CA ILE A 11 -7.45 -17.68 -12.64
C ILE A 11 -6.68 -16.44 -12.14
N ASP A 12 -6.15 -15.64 -13.06
CA ASP A 12 -5.50 -14.36 -12.75
C ASP A 12 -6.54 -13.31 -12.32
N GLY A 13 -6.28 -12.57 -11.24
CA GLY A 13 -7.14 -11.48 -10.78
C GLY A 13 -7.38 -10.40 -11.82
N VAL A 14 -6.44 -10.22 -12.76
CA VAL A 14 -6.57 -9.33 -13.91
C VAL A 14 -7.70 -9.80 -14.85
N ALA A 15 -7.78 -11.10 -15.14
CA ALA A 15 -8.84 -11.66 -15.96
C ALA A 15 -10.23 -11.52 -15.28
N ILE A 16 -10.27 -11.65 -13.95
CA ILE A 16 -11.49 -11.43 -13.16
C ILE A 16 -11.91 -9.96 -13.23
N ALA A 17 -10.97 -9.02 -13.11
CA ALA A 17 -11.25 -7.58 -13.22
C ALA A 17 -11.91 -7.25 -14.57
N ARG A 18 -11.36 -7.78 -15.67
CA ARG A 18 -11.92 -7.61 -17.02
C ARG A 18 -13.34 -8.18 -17.12
N GLU A 19 -13.59 -9.38 -16.58
CA GLU A 19 -14.91 -10.00 -16.63
C GLU A 19 -15.94 -9.19 -15.83
N ILE A 20 -15.54 -8.65 -14.66
CA ILE A 20 -16.39 -7.76 -13.86
C ILE A 20 -16.73 -6.50 -14.65
N ARG A 21 -15.76 -5.90 -15.35
CA ARG A 21 -16.01 -4.72 -16.21
C ARG A 21 -16.91 -5.05 -17.39
N ALA A 22 -16.70 -6.17 -18.06
CA ALA A 22 -17.50 -6.59 -19.21
C ALA A 22 -18.96 -6.87 -18.85
N ARG A 23 -19.23 -7.34 -17.63
CA ARG A 23 -20.58 -7.61 -17.11
C ARG A 23 -21.22 -6.41 -16.40
N ALA A 24 -20.49 -5.31 -16.21
CA ALA A 24 -21.01 -4.16 -15.49
C ALA A 24 -22.13 -3.49 -16.29
N THR A 25 -23.31 -3.38 -15.68
CA THR A 25 -24.45 -2.64 -16.25
C THR A 25 -24.27 -1.13 -16.07
N PRO A 26 -24.97 -0.29 -16.86
CA PRO A 26 -24.98 1.15 -16.67
C PRO A 26 -25.41 1.52 -15.24
N GLY A 27 -24.56 2.23 -14.50
CA GLY A 27 -24.75 2.53 -13.08
C GLY A 27 -23.41 2.71 -12.35
N PRO A 28 -23.42 2.80 -11.02
CA PRO A 28 -22.18 2.87 -10.26
C PRO A 28 -21.36 1.59 -10.48
N HIS A 29 -20.22 1.75 -11.15
CA HIS A 29 -19.30 0.64 -11.38
C HIS A 29 -18.69 0.18 -10.06
N PRO A 30 -18.49 -1.13 -9.85
CA PRO A 30 -17.81 -1.61 -8.66
C PRO A 30 -16.36 -1.13 -8.66
N VAL A 31 -15.87 -0.65 -7.51
CA VAL A 31 -14.45 -0.38 -7.31
C VAL A 31 -13.68 -1.70 -7.34
N ILE A 32 -12.67 -1.83 -8.19
CA ILE A 32 -11.78 -2.98 -8.32
C ILE A 32 -10.37 -2.55 -7.93
N VAL A 33 -9.83 -3.16 -6.89
CA VAL A 33 -8.47 -2.90 -6.41
C VAL A 33 -7.66 -4.18 -6.38
N MET A 34 -6.50 -4.13 -7.04
CA MET A 34 -5.58 -5.24 -7.17
C MET A 34 -4.67 -5.29 -5.94
N VAL A 35 -4.44 -6.48 -5.39
CA VAL A 35 -3.56 -6.72 -4.25
C VAL A 35 -2.43 -7.64 -4.73
N THR A 36 -1.18 -7.24 -4.56
CA THR A 36 -0.03 -7.98 -5.11
C THR A 36 1.17 -7.99 -4.16
N ALA A 37 1.96 -9.05 -4.18
CA ALA A 37 3.28 -9.08 -3.54
C ALA A 37 4.40 -8.59 -4.48
N TYR A 38 4.06 -8.29 -5.74
CA TYR A 38 5.03 -7.94 -6.79
C TYR A 38 5.23 -6.42 -6.90
N GLU A 39 6.36 -6.04 -7.48
CA GLU A 39 6.72 -4.63 -7.68
C GLU A 39 5.77 -3.93 -8.66
N ARG A 40 5.34 -2.72 -8.26
CA ARG A 40 4.50 -1.78 -9.02
C ARG A 40 4.85 -1.67 -10.51
N ARG A 41 6.15 -1.62 -10.84
CA ARG A 41 6.62 -1.44 -12.23
C ARG A 41 6.11 -2.52 -13.17
N LEU A 42 5.90 -3.74 -12.67
CA LEU A 42 5.38 -4.85 -13.46
C LEU A 42 3.89 -4.63 -13.82
N LEU A 43 3.15 -3.89 -13.00
CA LEU A 43 1.73 -3.61 -13.18
C LEU A 43 1.49 -2.38 -14.06
N GLU A 44 2.33 -1.36 -13.95
CA GLU A 44 2.26 -0.14 -14.79
C GLU A 44 2.58 -0.41 -16.26
N GLN A 45 3.37 -1.44 -16.54
CA GLN A 45 3.66 -1.89 -17.90
C GLN A 45 2.58 -2.83 -18.45
N HIS A 46 1.60 -3.21 -17.61
CA HIS A 46 0.56 -4.14 -18.02
C HIS A 46 -0.58 -3.38 -18.71
N PRO A 47 -1.00 -3.80 -19.92
CA PRO A 47 -2.05 -3.10 -20.67
C PRO A 47 -3.42 -3.08 -19.95
N GLU A 48 -3.60 -3.96 -18.96
CA GLU A 48 -4.85 -4.16 -18.22
C GLU A 48 -4.99 -3.26 -16.99
N GLN A 49 -4.03 -2.34 -16.74
CA GLN A 49 -4.15 -1.34 -15.67
C GLN A 49 -5.44 -0.51 -15.79
N GLN A 50 -5.99 -0.40 -17.00
CA GLN A 50 -7.21 0.34 -17.32
C GLN A 50 -8.47 -0.24 -16.67
N ASP A 51 -8.46 -1.50 -16.27
CA ASP A 51 -9.63 -2.14 -15.65
C ASP A 51 -9.66 -1.98 -14.12
N LEU A 52 -8.58 -1.43 -13.54
CA LEU A 52 -8.34 -1.30 -12.10
C LEU A 52 -8.50 0.15 -11.61
N ASP A 53 -9.14 0.32 -10.46
CA ASP A 53 -9.28 1.62 -9.79
C ASP A 53 -8.12 1.92 -8.83
N ALA A 54 -7.51 0.90 -8.23
CA ALA A 54 -6.30 1.06 -7.41
C ALA A 54 -5.44 -0.22 -7.36
N VAL A 55 -4.21 -0.08 -6.89
CA VAL A 55 -3.28 -1.19 -6.64
C VAL A 55 -2.75 -1.10 -5.22
N MET A 56 -2.71 -2.22 -4.50
CA MET A 56 -2.18 -2.37 -3.15
C MET A 56 -1.07 -3.43 -3.11
N THR A 57 -0.05 -3.19 -2.30
CA THR A 57 0.95 -4.22 -2.00
C THR A 57 0.61 -4.99 -0.72
N LYS A 58 0.94 -6.28 -0.70
CA LYS A 58 0.86 -7.11 0.51
C LYS A 58 1.97 -6.75 1.50
N PRO A 59 1.74 -6.86 2.82
CA PRO A 59 0.49 -7.25 3.47
C PRO A 59 -0.54 -6.13 3.46
N VAL A 60 -1.83 -6.43 3.27
CA VAL A 60 -2.88 -5.41 3.33
C VAL A 60 -3.16 -5.05 4.80
N THR A 61 -2.71 -3.86 5.23
CA THR A 61 -2.96 -3.35 6.59
C THR A 61 -4.28 -2.57 6.65
N GLY A 62 -4.89 -2.49 7.84
CA GLY A 62 -6.13 -1.72 8.05
C GLY A 62 -5.97 -0.24 7.74
N ALA A 63 -4.81 0.35 8.09
CA ALA A 63 -4.49 1.74 7.77
C ALA A 63 -4.39 1.99 6.25
N ALA A 64 -3.76 1.08 5.50
CA ALA A 64 -3.66 1.18 4.05
C ALA A 64 -5.03 1.07 3.36
N LEU A 65 -5.92 0.19 3.86
CA LEU A 65 -7.30 0.11 3.39
C LEU A 65 -8.09 1.37 3.70
N HIS A 66 -7.93 1.94 4.90
CA HIS A 66 -8.64 3.15 5.29
C HIS A 66 -8.29 4.33 4.38
N ARG A 67 -6.99 4.58 4.14
CA ARG A 67 -6.52 5.64 3.23
C ARG A 67 -7.05 5.45 1.80
N LEU A 68 -7.09 4.21 1.34
CA LEU A 68 -7.67 3.87 0.04
C LEU A 68 -9.16 4.22 -0.02
N PHE A 69 -9.93 3.89 1.01
CA PHE A 69 -11.35 4.24 1.09
C PHE A 69 -11.56 5.75 1.07
N GLU A 70 -10.80 6.52 1.86
CA GLU A 70 -10.89 7.98 1.89
C GLU A 70 -10.64 8.59 0.50
N GLN A 71 -9.56 8.18 -0.17
CA GLN A 71 -9.25 8.70 -1.51
C GLN A 71 -10.28 8.30 -2.57
N LEU A 72 -10.80 7.08 -2.52
CA LEU A 72 -11.81 6.64 -3.48
C LEU A 72 -13.16 7.34 -3.26
N MET A 73 -13.46 7.76 -2.03
CA MET A 73 -14.68 8.52 -1.73
C MET A 73 -14.57 10.00 -2.08
N ASP A 74 -13.36 10.56 -2.03
CA ASP A 74 -13.10 11.93 -2.50
C ASP A 74 -13.04 12.06 -4.03
N GLN A 75 -12.85 10.95 -4.76
CA GLN A 75 -12.92 10.95 -6.22
C GLN A 75 -14.36 11.05 -6.71
N ARG A 76 -14.76 12.27 -7.09
CA ARG A 76 -16.03 12.55 -7.77
C ARG A 76 -16.12 11.70 -9.07
N PRO A 77 -17.30 11.13 -9.38
CA PRO A 77 -17.50 10.35 -10.60
C PRO A 77 -17.27 11.25 -11.83
N GLY A 78 -16.22 10.95 -12.60
CA GLY A 78 -15.94 11.65 -13.87
C GLY A 78 -14.47 12.00 -14.12
N THR A 79 -13.64 12.07 -13.07
CA THR A 79 -12.21 12.36 -13.23
C THR A 79 -11.42 11.07 -13.02
N ARG A 80 -11.20 10.31 -14.10
CA ARG A 80 -10.35 9.12 -14.08
C ARG A 80 -8.88 9.57 -14.02
N ALA A 81 -8.46 9.97 -12.83
CA ALA A 81 -7.05 10.22 -12.52
C ALA A 81 -6.29 8.89 -12.52
N ALA A 82 -4.96 8.96 -12.66
CA ALA A 82 -4.08 7.80 -12.65
C ALA A 82 -4.38 6.88 -11.46
N THR A 83 -4.46 5.56 -11.70
CA THR A 83 -4.75 4.51 -10.71
C THR A 83 -3.88 4.71 -9.44
N PRO A 84 -4.43 5.18 -8.32
CA PRO A 84 -3.65 5.39 -7.10
C PRO A 84 -3.04 4.07 -6.62
N THR A 85 -1.76 4.14 -6.23
CA THR A 85 -1.00 3.00 -5.71
C THR A 85 -0.80 3.16 -4.21
N PHE A 86 -1.14 2.12 -3.45
CA PHE A 86 -1.02 2.09 -2.01
C PHE A 86 0.00 1.04 -1.60
N VAL A 87 1.13 1.51 -1.08
CA VAL A 87 2.06 0.64 -0.38
C VAL A 87 1.61 0.58 1.07
N ALA A 88 1.25 -0.60 1.54
CA ALA A 88 0.97 -0.79 2.95
C ALA A 88 2.26 -0.63 3.74
N ARG A 89 2.31 0.42 4.56
CA ARG A 89 3.41 0.73 5.47
C ARG A 89 3.24 -0.15 6.71
N ARG A 90 4.15 -1.11 6.91
CA ARG A 90 3.99 -2.15 7.95
C ARG A 90 3.98 -1.60 9.37
N LEU A 91 4.66 -0.48 9.59
CA LEU A 91 4.87 0.12 10.90
C LEU A 91 4.09 1.43 11.07
N GLU A 92 3.06 1.65 10.23
CA GLU A 92 2.27 2.87 10.26
C GLU A 92 1.63 3.10 11.64
N GLY A 93 1.95 4.25 12.25
CA GLY A 93 1.46 4.64 13.58
C GLY A 93 2.20 3.99 14.76
N VAL A 94 3.25 3.19 14.50
CA VAL A 94 4.06 2.57 15.55
C VAL A 94 5.17 3.53 15.99
N HIS A 95 5.30 3.76 17.29
CA HIS A 95 6.46 4.43 17.87
C HIS A 95 7.54 3.40 18.22
N LEU A 96 8.77 3.60 17.73
CA LEU A 96 9.90 2.72 17.97
C LEU A 96 11.07 3.50 18.58
N LEU A 97 11.71 2.94 19.60
CA LEU A 97 13.00 3.40 20.11
C LEU A 97 14.10 2.55 19.45
N LEU A 98 14.95 3.18 18.65
CA LEU A 98 16.11 2.59 18.01
C LEU A 98 17.35 2.90 18.86
N VAL A 99 18.09 1.86 19.27
CA VAL A 99 19.31 2.00 20.09
C VAL A 99 20.48 1.34 19.37
N ASP A 100 21.44 2.13 18.91
CA ASP A 100 22.67 1.65 18.25
C ASP A 100 23.79 2.70 18.41
N ASP A 101 25.01 2.27 18.73
CA ASP A 101 26.16 3.14 18.98
C ASP A 101 26.85 3.62 17.69
N SER A 102 26.47 3.05 16.54
CA SER A 102 26.95 3.46 15.23
C SER A 102 25.98 4.43 14.55
N GLU A 103 26.45 5.65 14.29
CA GLU A 103 25.69 6.69 13.60
C GLU A 103 25.17 6.24 12.22
N ILE A 104 25.99 5.48 11.49
CA ILE A 104 25.62 4.93 10.17
C ILE A 104 24.48 3.91 10.31
N ASN A 105 24.53 3.04 11.33
CA ASN A 105 23.46 2.07 11.56
C ASN A 105 22.16 2.78 11.92
N CYS A 106 22.22 3.79 12.78
CA CYS A 106 21.06 4.62 13.12
C CYS A 106 20.45 5.26 11.87
N GLU A 107 21.26 5.89 11.03
CA GLU A 107 20.78 6.58 9.82
C GLU A 107 20.12 5.63 8.81
N VAL A 108 20.70 4.44 8.63
CA VAL A 108 20.16 3.42 7.71
C VAL A 108 18.87 2.81 8.28
N ALA A 109 18.88 2.39 9.55
CA ALA A 109 17.73 1.77 10.18
C ALA A 109 16.57 2.74 10.33
N GLN A 110 16.82 3.99 10.73
CA GLN A 110 15.81 5.04 10.79
C GLN A 110 15.13 5.23 9.44
N ARG A 111 15.88 5.37 8.35
CA ARG A 111 15.31 5.53 6.99
C ARG A 111 14.44 4.34 6.58
N ILE A 112 14.86 3.12 6.90
CA ILE A 112 14.07 1.91 6.58
C ILE A 112 12.77 1.90 7.38
N LEU A 113 12.85 2.12 8.70
CA LEU A 113 11.71 2.07 9.61
C LEU A 113 10.69 3.18 9.35
N GLU A 114 11.16 4.41 9.13
CA GLU A 114 10.31 5.55 8.75
C GLU A 114 9.70 5.37 7.35
N GLY A 115 10.45 4.76 6.42
CA GLY A 115 9.94 4.37 5.10
C GLY A 115 8.75 3.40 5.19
N GLU A 116 8.78 2.51 6.18
CA GLU A 116 7.70 1.60 6.56
C GLU A 116 6.62 2.26 7.45
N GLY A 117 6.71 3.57 7.71
CA GLY A 117 5.69 4.36 8.41
C GLY A 117 5.83 4.46 9.93
N ALA A 118 6.93 3.95 10.50
CA ALA A 118 7.20 4.11 11.92
C ALA A 118 7.55 5.57 12.27
N MET A 119 7.28 5.94 13.51
CA MET A 119 7.89 7.10 14.15
C MET A 119 9.06 6.60 14.99
N VAL A 120 10.28 6.98 14.63
CA VAL A 120 11.49 6.44 15.24
C VAL A 120 12.13 7.51 16.12
N THR A 121 12.37 7.15 17.38
CA THR A 121 13.23 7.91 18.28
C THR A 121 14.58 7.21 18.37
N VAL A 122 15.67 7.95 18.23
CA VAL A 122 17.03 7.40 18.18
C VAL A 122 17.75 7.66 19.50
N ALA A 123 18.43 6.64 20.01
CA ALA A 123 19.38 6.72 21.10
C ALA A 123 20.69 6.02 20.70
N HIS A 124 21.82 6.56 21.16
CA HIS A 124 23.16 6.06 20.83
C HIS A 124 23.77 5.18 21.91
N ASP A 125 23.11 5.06 23.06
CA ASP A 125 23.49 4.19 24.15
C ASP A 125 22.28 3.87 25.05
N GLY A 126 22.50 3.01 26.04
CA GLY A 126 21.45 2.58 26.97
C GLY A 126 20.98 3.67 27.93
N GLU A 127 21.82 4.63 28.28
CA GLU A 127 21.44 5.72 29.19
C GLU A 127 20.50 6.71 28.49
N GLN A 128 20.86 7.11 27.27
CA GLN A 128 20.04 7.91 26.39
C GLN A 128 18.71 7.20 26.08
N ALA A 129 18.74 5.89 25.84
CA ALA A 129 17.53 5.11 25.58
C ALA A 129 16.53 5.18 26.73
N VAL A 130 16.98 4.96 27.97
CA VAL A 130 16.12 5.02 29.17
C VAL A 130 15.59 6.43 29.42
N SER A 131 16.40 7.47 29.18
CA SER A 131 15.97 8.86 29.31
C SER A 131 14.87 9.28 28.31
N THR A 132 14.65 8.47 27.27
CA THR A 132 13.76 8.79 26.15
C THR A 132 12.46 7.96 26.18
N LEU A 133 12.30 7.08 27.17
CA LEU A 133 11.06 6.35 27.48
C LEU A 133 10.05 7.22 28.23
#